data_AF-A0A9D9KY21-F1
#
_entry.id   AF-A0A9D9KY21-F1
#
_cell.length_a   1.000
_cell.length_b   1.000
_cell.length_c   1.000
_cell.angle_alpha   90.00
_cell.angle_beta   90.00
_cell.angle_gamma   90.00
#
_symmetry.space_group_name_H-M   'P 1'
#
loop_
_entity.id
_entity.type
_entity.pdbx_description
1 polymer ?
#
loop_
_entity_poly.entity_id
_entity_poly.type
_entity_poly.pdbx_seq_one_letter_code
_entity_poly.pdbx_strand_id
1 'polypeptide(L)' 'LTLAFVHIMGIPLTGTSVNPACSLAPALFMGGLALKQVWVFILAPIVGAVIAGLLYKGLASEEA' A
#
# COMPACT_ATOMS: atom_id res chain seq x y z
N LEU A 1 -5.10 -8.82 12.19
CA LEU A 1 -5.45 -7.52 12.80
C LEU A 1 -4.81 -6.33 12.08
N THR A 2 -3.53 -6.43 11.69
CA THR A 2 -2.78 -5.35 11.04
C THR A 2 -3.49 -4.72 9.84
N LEU A 3 -4.04 -5.53 8.92
CA LEU A 3 -4.78 -4.99 7.76
C LEU A 3 -6.05 -4.23 8.17
N ALA A 4 -6.80 -4.72 9.15
CA ALA A 4 -7.99 -4.05 9.64
C ALA A 4 -7.65 -2.70 10.30
N PHE A 5 -6.56 -2.65 11.07
CA PHE A 5 -6.08 -1.39 11.66
C PHE A 5 -5.66 -0.38 10.59
N VAL A 6 -4.95 -0.83 9.55
CA VAL A 6 -4.57 0.00 8.41
C VAL A 6 -5.79 0.57 7.69
N HIS A 7 -6.88 -0.20 7.58
CA HIS A 7 -8.14 0.28 7.00
C HIS A 7 -8.84 1.31 7.89
N ILE A 8 -8.91 1.08 9.20
CA ILE A 8 -9.50 2.02 10.15
C ILE A 8 -8.86 3.40 10.03
N MET A 9 -7.53 3.45 9.86
CA MET A 9 -6.78 4.70 9.70
C MET A 9 -6.82 5.26 8.28
N GLY A 10 -6.70 4.39 7.27
CA GLY A 10 -6.44 4.79 5.88
C GLY A 10 -7.68 5.09 5.02
N ILE A 11 -8.86 4.57 5.39
CA ILE A 11 -10.11 4.76 4.63
C ILE A 11 -10.45 6.25 4.46
N PRO A 12 -10.49 7.10 5.50
CA PRO A 12 -10.85 8.51 5.33
C PRO A 12 -9.83 9.32 4.52
N LEU A 13 -8.61 8.83 4.38
CA LEU A 13 -7.53 9.53 3.65
C LEU A 13 -7.50 9.15 2.17
N THR A 14 -7.58 7.84 1.85
CA THR A 14 -7.35 7.34 0.49
C THR A 14 -8.26 6.18 0.08
N GLY A 15 -9.20 5.77 0.94
CA GLY A 15 -9.95 4.52 0.78
C GLY A 15 -9.14 3.27 1.13
N THR A 16 -7.89 3.42 1.59
CA THR A 16 -6.93 2.35 1.90
C THR A 16 -6.61 1.44 0.72
N SER A 17 -5.57 1.78 -0.03
CA SER A 17 -5.00 0.89 -1.05
C SER A 17 -4.16 -0.22 -0.41
N VAL A 18 -2.94 0.15 0.04
CA VAL A 18 -1.85 -0.73 0.53
C VAL A 18 -1.58 -2.00 -0.28
N ASN A 19 -2.16 -2.11 -1.48
CA ASN A 19 -2.12 -3.27 -2.35
C ASN A 19 -2.34 -2.79 -3.80
N PRO A 20 -1.29 -2.81 -4.64
CA PRO A 20 -1.35 -2.36 -6.02
C PRO A 20 -2.46 -3.02 -6.85
N ALA A 21 -2.68 -4.34 -6.67
CA ALA A 21 -3.69 -5.08 -7.43
C ALA A 21 -5.12 -4.70 -7.02
N CYS A 22 -5.33 -4.47 -5.71
CA CYS A 22 -6.60 -4.02 -5.16
C CYS A 22 -7.01 -2.66 -5.71
N SER A 23 -6.05 -1.77 -6.00
CA SER A 23 -6.32 -0.45 -6.58
C SER A 23 -6.38 -0.42 -8.10
N LEU A 24 -5.64 -1.29 -8.78
CA LEU A 24 -5.60 -1.33 -10.24
C LEU A 24 -6.93 -1.82 -10.84
N ALA A 25 -7.54 -2.87 -10.27
CA ALA A 25 -8.79 -3.41 -10.79
C ALA A 25 -9.93 -2.36 -10.81
N PRO A 26 -10.28 -1.68 -9.68
CA PRO A 26 -11.29 -0.62 -9.69
C PRO A 26 -10.94 0.55 -10.61
N ALA A 27 -9.65 0.92 -10.69
CA ALA A 27 -9.22 2.02 -11.56
C ALA A 27 -9.51 1.73 -13.03
N LEU A 28 -9.27 0.50 -13.50
CA LEU A 28 -9.58 0.09 -14.88
C LEU A 28 -11.08 0.19 -15.21
N PHE A 29 -11.95 -0.17 -14.25
CA PHE A 29 -13.40 -0.11 -14.46
C PHE A 29 -13.98 1.30 -14.28
N MET A 30 -13.45 2.11 -13.35
CA MET A 30 -13.90 3.50 -13.13
C MET A 30 -13.37 4.47 -14.20
N GLY A 31 -12.19 4.21 -14.75
CA GLY A 31 -11.55 5.08 -15.73
C GLY A 31 -11.23 6.48 -15.20
N GLY A 32 -11.04 7.43 -16.13
CA GLY A 32 -10.94 8.86 -15.83
C GLY A 32 -9.86 9.22 -14.81
N LEU A 33 -10.29 9.85 -13.71
CA LEU A 33 -9.40 10.32 -12.64
C LEU A 33 -8.72 9.16 -11.90
N ALA A 34 -9.42 8.02 -11.74
CA ALA A 34 -8.89 6.86 -11.02
C ALA A 34 -7.68 6.26 -11.75
N LEU A 35 -7.74 6.13 -13.08
CA LEU A 35 -6.59 5.69 -13.89
C LEU A 35 -5.43 6.69 -13.87
N LYS A 36 -5.72 8.00 -13.80
CA LYS A 36 -4.67 9.02 -13.69
C LYS A 36 -3.95 9.00 -12.34
N GLN A 37 -4.61 8.50 -11.29
CA GLN A 37 -4.08 8.48 -9.93
C GLN A 37 -3.55 7.10 -9.50
N VAL A 38 -3.89 6.01 -10.21
CA VAL A 38 -3.53 4.64 -9.80
C VAL A 38 -2.03 4.42 -9.57
N TRP A 39 -1.17 5.19 -10.25
CA TRP A 39 0.29 5.08 -10.11
C TRP A 39 0.78 5.28 -8.68
N VAL A 40 0.17 6.19 -7.89
CA VAL A 40 0.60 6.42 -6.50
C VAL A 40 0.29 5.21 -5.62
N PHE A 41 -0.82 4.53 -5.90
CA PHE A 41 -1.25 3.31 -5.23
C PHE A 41 -0.46 2.06 -5.64
N ILE A 42 0.40 2.18 -6.66
CA ILE A 42 1.38 1.14 -7.01
C ILE A 42 2.72 1.47 -6.37
N LEU A 43 3.20 2.69 -6.57
CA LEU A 43 4.55 3.09 -6.18
C LEU A 43 4.71 3.20 -4.66
N ALA A 44 3.75 3.81 -3.96
CA ALA A 44 3.84 4.00 -2.51
C ALA A 44 3.82 2.68 -1.72
N PRO A 45 2.94 1.69 -2.01
CA PRO A 45 2.99 0.40 -1.31
C PRO A 45 4.28 -0.38 -1.55
N ILE A 46 4.84 -0.34 -2.76
CA ILE A 46 6.12 -1.02 -3.07
C ILE A 46 7.26 -0.39 -2.28
N VAL A 47 7.36 0.94 -2.28
CA VAL A 47 8.38 1.65 -1.49
C VAL A 47 8.23 1.34 -0.01
N GLY A 48 7.01 1.38 0.52
CA GLY A 48 6.74 1.01 1.92
C GLY A 48 7.14 -0.43 2.25
N ALA A 49 6.86 -1.38 1.36
CA ALA A 49 7.23 -2.79 1.52
C ALA A 49 8.76 -2.99 1.53
N VAL A 50 9.49 -2.31 0.65
CA VAL A 50 10.96 -2.35 0.62
C VAL A 50 11.54 -1.80 1.92
N ILE A 51 11.06 -0.62 2.37
CA ILE A 51 11.51 -0.02 3.64
C ILE A 51 11.24 -0.97 4.80
N ALA A 52 10.02 -1.50 4.91
CA ALA A 52 9.66 -2.44 5.96
C ALA A 52 10.53 -3.71 5.93
N GLY A 53 10.81 -4.26 4.75
CA GLY A 53 11.67 -5.43 4.60
C GLY A 53 13.12 -5.16 5.01
N LEU A 54 13.68 -3.98 4.66
CA LEU A 54 15.01 -3.58 5.07
C LEU A 54 15.11 -3.33 6.58
N LEU A 55 14.11 -2.66 7.16
CA LEU A 55 14.03 -2.44 8.61
C LEU A 55 13.92 -3.76 9.38
N TYR A 56 13.05 -4.66 8.92
CA TYR A 56 12.91 -5.98 9.52
C TYR A 56 14.23 -6.75 9.46
N LYS A 57 14.90 -6.76 8.30
CA LYS A 57 16.21 -7.40 8.16
C LYS A 57 17.26 -6.82 9.11
N GLY A 58 17.32 -5.49 9.25
CA GLY A 58 18.30 -4.82 10.12
C GLY A 58 18.02 -5.04 11.61
N LEU A 59 16.76 -5.06 12.03
CA LEU A 59 16.38 -5.30 13.42
C LEU A 59 16.48 -6.78 13.79
N ALA A 60 16.00 -7.68 12.93
CA ALA A 60 16.04 -9.12 13.17
C ALA A 60 17.45 -9.73 13.05
N SER A 61 18.42 -9.01 12.47
CA SER A 61 19.81 -9.46 12.45
C SER A 61 20.52 -9.29 13.80
N GLU A 62 19.97 -8.50 14.73
CA GLU A 62 20.56 -8.27 16.06
C GLU A 62 20.15 -9.36 17.07
N GLU A 63 19.20 -10.23 16.70
CA GLU A 63 18.73 -11.36 17.51
C GLU A 63 19.38 -12.71 17.12
N ALA A 64 20.30 -12.72 16.15
CA ALA A 64 20.94 -13.92 15.58
C ALA A 64 22.41 -14.10 15.97
#